data_AF-A0A8C4YHI6-F1
#
_entry.id   AF-A0A8C4YHI6-F1
#
_cell.length_a   1.000
_cell.length_b   1.000
_cell.length_c   1.000
_cell.angle_alpha   90.00
_cell.angle_beta   90.00
_cell.angle_gamma   90.00
#
_symmetry.space_group_name_H-M   'P 1'
#
loop_
_entity.id
_entity.type
_entity.pdbx_description
1 polymer ?
#
loop_
_entity_poly.entity_id
_entity_poly.type
_entity_poly.pdbx_seq_one_letter_code
_entity_poly.pdbx_strand_id
1 'polypeptide(L)'
;NTSLMNKFKTIFGICIIVGTVIGSGIFISPKSVLANVGAVGPCLVIWAACGVLSTLGALCFAELGTMITKSGGEYPYLMEAFGPIPAYLFSWTSLLVTKPSSFAIICLSFAEYASAPFYPGCDPPVVVIKCLAAAAIVIITTVNSLSVKLGSYVQNVFTAAKMIIVMIIIVSGIVLLAKGKTENFKNSFNDAKISAGSIICYVLINISYFTIMTSTELLQSQAVAVTFGDRVLYPASWIVPLFVAFSTIGAANGTCFTAGRLVYVAGREGHMLKVLSYISVKRFTPAPAIIFYGAIAIIYIIPGDINTLINYFSFAVWIFYALTVFALIVMRFTRKELKRPIKIPIIIPVLVTIVSILLVLAPIISEPEWAYLYCVLFILGGFIFYVLFIHFKFNWAQNISGKYIYYNVQVRGK
;
A
#
# COMPACT_ATOMS: atom_id res chain seq x y z
N ASN A 1 -0.03 35.25 -17.04
CA ASN A 1 0.77 34.40 -16.11
C ASN A 1 -0.04 33.43 -15.25
N THR A 2 -1.31 33.68 -14.92
CA THR A 2 -2.14 32.77 -14.09
C THR A 2 -2.47 31.43 -14.75
N SER A 3 -2.73 31.41 -16.06
CA SER A 3 -2.99 30.18 -16.83
C SER A 3 -1.77 29.24 -16.87
N LEU A 4 -0.57 29.80 -17.06
CA LEU A 4 0.68 29.04 -17.13
C LEU A 4 1.06 28.47 -15.74
N MET A 5 0.85 29.26 -14.68
CA MET A 5 1.01 28.82 -13.29
C MET A 5 -0.01 27.74 -12.89
N ASN A 6 -1.26 27.82 -13.36
CA ASN A 6 -2.26 26.78 -13.13
C ASN A 6 -1.92 25.49 -13.87
N LYS A 7 -1.49 25.57 -15.14
CA LYS A 7 -0.99 24.40 -15.90
C LYS A 7 0.19 23.74 -15.19
N PHE A 8 1.15 24.52 -14.69
CA PHE A 8 2.30 24.00 -13.96
C PHE A 8 1.89 23.30 -12.66
N LYS A 9 0.95 23.88 -11.89
CA LYS A 9 0.38 23.25 -10.69
C LYS A 9 -0.36 21.95 -11.02
N THR A 10 -1.12 21.90 -12.11
CA THR A 10 -1.81 20.69 -12.56
C THR A 10 -0.83 19.59 -12.95
N ILE A 11 0.18 19.91 -13.76
CA ILE A 11 1.23 18.95 -14.17
C ILE A 11 1.98 18.43 -12.94
N PHE A 12 2.36 19.32 -12.03
CA PHE A 12 3.05 18.95 -10.80
C PHE A 12 2.18 18.05 -9.90
N GLY A 13 0.88 18.36 -9.77
CA GLY A 13 -0.08 17.52 -9.05
C GLY A 13 -0.22 16.13 -9.66
N ILE A 14 -0.31 16.02 -10.99
CA ILE A 14 -0.35 14.73 -11.70
C ILE A 14 0.94 13.95 -11.44
N CYS A 15 2.12 14.59 -11.54
CA CYS A 15 3.39 13.93 -11.27
C CYS A 15 3.49 13.37 -9.84
N ILE A 16 2.97 14.08 -8.85
CA ILE A 16 2.92 13.59 -7.46
C ILE A 16 2.00 12.38 -7.36
N ILE A 17 0.81 12.41 -7.98
CA ILE A 17 -0.12 11.27 -7.97
C ILE A 17 0.54 10.06 -8.65
N VAL A 18 1.13 10.24 -9.84
CA VAL A 18 1.82 9.17 -10.56
C VAL A 18 2.97 8.59 -9.72
N GLY A 19 3.81 9.44 -9.12
CA GLY A 19 4.95 9.00 -8.31
C GLY A 19 4.54 8.26 -7.02
N THR A 20 3.37 8.59 -6.45
CA THR A 20 2.84 7.93 -5.25
C THR A 20 2.09 6.63 -5.56
N VAL A 21 1.33 6.59 -6.66
CA VAL A 21 0.61 5.38 -7.11
C VAL A 21 1.57 4.31 -7.66
N ILE A 22 2.65 4.77 -8.32
CA ILE A 22 3.89 4.12 -8.78
C ILE A 22 4.44 2.84 -8.10
N GLY A 23 3.85 2.19 -7.11
CA GLY A 23 4.54 1.33 -6.11
C GLY A 23 5.45 0.18 -6.61
N SER A 24 6.20 -0.43 -5.69
CA SER A 24 6.96 -1.66 -5.95
C SER A 24 6.08 -2.85 -6.35
N GLY A 25 4.75 -2.77 -6.12
CA GLY A 25 3.79 -3.81 -6.44
C GLY A 25 3.83 -4.29 -7.90
N ILE A 26 4.17 -3.43 -8.86
CA ILE A 26 4.25 -3.84 -10.28
C ILE A 26 5.36 -4.85 -10.57
N PHE A 27 6.34 -4.98 -9.68
CA PHE A 27 7.40 -5.96 -9.84
C PHE A 27 6.98 -7.33 -9.30
N ILE A 28 6.10 -7.38 -8.30
CA ILE A 28 5.68 -8.63 -7.63
C ILE A 28 4.36 -9.17 -8.20
N SER A 29 3.35 -8.30 -8.30
CA SER A 29 1.97 -8.68 -8.60
C SER A 29 1.74 -9.39 -9.95
N PRO A 30 2.50 -9.15 -11.04
CA PRO A 30 2.27 -9.86 -12.30
C PRO A 30 2.29 -11.39 -12.18
N LYS A 31 3.21 -11.93 -11.37
CA LYS A 31 3.32 -13.37 -11.11
C LYS A 31 2.06 -13.89 -10.42
N SER A 32 1.66 -13.26 -9.32
CA SER A 32 0.49 -13.68 -8.54
C SER A 32 -0.82 -13.53 -9.31
N VAL A 33 -0.98 -12.46 -10.11
CA VAL A 33 -2.18 -12.28 -10.95
C VAL A 33 -2.23 -13.34 -12.03
N LEU A 34 -1.13 -13.61 -12.73
CA LEU A 34 -1.11 -14.65 -13.77
C LEU A 34 -1.36 -16.05 -13.18
N ALA A 35 -0.82 -16.34 -11.99
CA ALA A 35 -0.98 -17.64 -11.33
C ALA A 35 -2.45 -17.96 -11.01
N ASN A 36 -3.21 -16.96 -10.55
CA ASN A 36 -4.62 -17.12 -10.22
C ASN A 36 -5.55 -17.17 -11.44
N VAL A 37 -5.10 -16.60 -12.56
CA VAL A 37 -5.95 -16.36 -13.73
C VAL A 37 -5.69 -17.39 -14.85
N GLY A 38 -4.48 -17.97 -14.88
CA GLY A 38 -4.09 -19.02 -15.83
C GLY A 38 -3.79 -18.55 -17.25
N ALA A 39 -4.32 -17.40 -17.69
CA ALA A 39 -4.19 -16.92 -19.07
C ALA A 39 -3.79 -15.44 -19.17
N VAL A 40 -3.09 -15.10 -20.27
CA VAL A 40 -2.56 -13.75 -20.54
C VAL A 40 -3.66 -12.72 -20.75
N GLY A 41 -4.70 -13.05 -21.54
CA GLY A 41 -5.78 -12.11 -21.87
C GLY A 41 -6.52 -11.64 -20.61
N PRO A 42 -7.07 -12.54 -19.79
CA PRO A 42 -7.73 -12.18 -18.54
C PRO A 42 -6.80 -11.52 -17.52
N CYS A 43 -5.51 -11.86 -17.50
CA CYS A 43 -4.53 -11.15 -16.65
C CYS A 43 -4.50 -9.64 -16.99
N LEU A 44 -4.45 -9.29 -18.28
CA LEU A 44 -4.50 -7.88 -18.72
C LEU A 44 -5.85 -7.22 -18.40
N VAL A 45 -6.96 -7.97 -18.52
CA VAL A 45 -8.30 -7.49 -18.14
C VAL A 45 -8.36 -7.10 -16.66
N ILE A 46 -7.83 -7.95 -15.78
CA ILE A 46 -7.84 -7.68 -14.32
C ILE A 46 -7.01 -6.45 -13.98
N TRP A 47 -5.80 -6.31 -14.54
CA TRP A 47 -4.97 -5.12 -14.34
C TRP A 47 -5.70 -3.83 -14.69
N ALA A 48 -6.45 -3.89 -15.79
CA ALA A 48 -7.16 -2.76 -16.32
C ALA A 48 -8.44 -2.46 -15.49
N ALA A 49 -9.17 -3.48 -15.05
CA ALA A 49 -10.31 -3.37 -14.12
C ALA A 49 -9.89 -2.81 -12.74
N CYS A 50 -8.76 -3.28 -12.18
CA CYS A 50 -8.19 -2.75 -10.93
C CYS A 50 -7.89 -1.25 -11.04
N GLY A 51 -7.44 -0.81 -12.21
CA GLY A 51 -7.23 0.59 -12.49
C GLY A 51 -8.53 1.42 -12.45
N VAL A 52 -9.59 0.92 -13.10
CA VAL A 52 -10.91 1.59 -13.10
C VAL A 52 -11.43 1.69 -11.67
N LEU A 53 -11.38 0.59 -10.92
CA LEU A 53 -11.79 0.55 -9.51
C LEU A 53 -11.01 1.55 -8.66
N SER A 54 -9.69 1.64 -8.85
CA SER A 54 -8.83 2.60 -8.14
C SER A 54 -9.22 4.05 -8.44
N THR A 55 -9.58 4.34 -9.70
CA THR A 55 -10.03 5.69 -10.12
C THR A 55 -11.36 6.05 -9.47
N LEU A 56 -12.33 5.12 -9.49
CA LEU A 56 -13.63 5.32 -8.86
C LEU A 56 -13.51 5.48 -7.33
N GLY A 57 -12.63 4.69 -6.70
CA GLY A 57 -12.30 4.84 -5.28
C GLY A 57 -11.67 6.20 -4.98
N ALA A 58 -10.66 6.62 -5.75
CA ALA A 58 -10.01 7.92 -5.58
C ALA A 58 -10.98 9.10 -5.69
N LEU A 59 -11.97 9.03 -6.58
CA LEU A 59 -13.05 10.02 -6.68
C LEU A 59 -13.90 10.09 -5.41
N CYS A 60 -14.21 8.96 -4.78
CA CYS A 60 -14.92 8.93 -3.49
C CYS A 60 -14.09 9.59 -2.39
N PHE A 61 -12.79 9.28 -2.33
CA PHE A 61 -11.86 9.91 -1.38
C PHE A 61 -11.65 11.40 -1.65
N ALA A 62 -11.75 11.87 -2.90
CA ALA A 62 -11.67 13.29 -3.24
C ALA A 62 -12.89 14.08 -2.71
N GLU A 63 -14.10 13.52 -2.78
CA GLU A 63 -15.28 14.13 -2.15
C GLU A 63 -15.14 14.14 -0.62
N LEU A 64 -14.73 13.02 0.00
CA LEU A 64 -14.49 12.97 1.46
C LEU A 64 -13.44 13.98 1.92
N GLY A 65 -12.31 14.07 1.23
CA GLY A 65 -11.21 14.96 1.60
C GLY A 65 -11.49 16.44 1.39
N THR A 66 -12.41 16.79 0.49
CA THR A 66 -12.87 18.18 0.33
C THR A 66 -14.04 18.55 1.26
N MET A 67 -14.78 17.55 1.74
CA MET A 67 -15.87 17.73 2.71
C MET A 67 -15.34 17.80 4.16
N ILE A 68 -14.39 16.94 4.53
CA ILE A 68 -13.81 16.85 5.89
C ILE A 68 -12.33 17.16 5.81
N THR A 69 -11.96 18.42 6.01
CA THR A 69 -10.58 18.90 5.96
C THR A 69 -9.86 18.70 7.31
N LYS A 70 -9.87 17.47 7.84
CA LYS A 70 -9.16 17.07 9.05
C LYS A 70 -7.97 16.16 8.69
N SER A 71 -6.88 16.28 9.45
CA SER A 71 -5.73 15.37 9.30
C SER A 71 -6.07 14.00 9.91
N GLY A 72 -5.51 12.91 9.35
CA GLY A 72 -5.69 11.55 9.89
C GLY A 72 -6.12 10.48 8.88
N GLY A 73 -6.27 10.81 7.60
CA GLY A 73 -6.68 9.85 6.57
C GLY A 73 -8.15 9.46 6.71
N GLU A 74 -8.45 8.16 6.80
CA GLU A 74 -9.82 7.64 6.91
C GLU A 74 -10.42 7.81 8.30
N TYR A 75 -9.56 7.90 9.32
CA TYR A 75 -9.98 8.05 10.72
C TYR A 75 -11.02 9.17 10.94
N PRO A 76 -10.81 10.43 10.50
CA PRO A 76 -11.81 11.48 10.66
C PRO A 76 -13.10 11.23 9.87
N TYR A 77 -13.05 10.52 8.75
CA TYR A 77 -14.24 10.22 7.94
C TYR A 77 -15.14 9.21 8.66
N LEU A 78 -14.53 8.15 9.22
CA LEU A 78 -15.23 7.15 10.01
C LEU A 78 -15.78 7.73 11.32
N MET A 79 -15.01 8.63 11.95
CA MET A 79 -15.45 9.35 13.17
C MET A 79 -16.69 10.19 12.91
N GLU A 80 -16.74 10.93 11.80
CA GLU A 80 -17.87 11.81 11.48
C GLU A 80 -19.14 11.03 11.07
N ALA A 81 -18.97 9.88 10.41
CA ALA A 81 -20.09 9.08 9.90
C ALA A 81 -20.67 8.08 10.91
N PHE A 82 -19.82 7.34 11.62
CA PHE A 82 -20.23 6.23 12.50
C PHE A 82 -19.82 6.42 13.97
N GLY A 83 -19.04 7.46 14.29
CA GLY A 83 -18.57 7.73 15.63
C GLY A 83 -17.30 6.97 16.04
N PRO A 84 -17.04 6.83 17.35
CA PRO A 84 -15.72 6.47 17.86
C PRO A 84 -15.33 5.00 17.69
N ILE A 85 -16.30 4.07 17.65
CA ILE A 85 -16.00 2.63 17.60
C ILE A 85 -15.33 2.26 16.28
N PRO A 86 -15.90 2.56 15.08
CA PRO A 86 -15.26 2.12 13.84
C PRO A 86 -14.00 2.94 13.52
N ALA A 87 -13.93 4.20 13.97
CA ALA A 87 -12.71 5.00 13.90
C ALA A 87 -11.57 4.40 14.74
N TYR A 88 -11.87 3.91 15.95
CA TYR A 88 -10.89 3.20 16.79
C TYR A 88 -10.45 1.89 16.13
N LEU A 89 -11.38 1.06 15.65
CA LEU A 89 -11.05 -0.20 14.98
C LEU A 89 -10.17 0.02 13.74
N PHE A 90 -10.43 1.08 12.98
CA PHE A 90 -9.55 1.50 11.89
C PHE A 90 -8.14 1.82 12.38
N SER A 91 -8.02 2.65 13.43
CA SER A 91 -6.71 3.00 13.97
C SER A 91 -5.97 1.78 14.53
N TRP A 92 -6.66 0.88 15.21
CA TRP A 92 -6.12 -0.37 15.77
C TRP A 92 -5.58 -1.27 14.66
N THR A 93 -6.41 -1.55 13.66
CA THR A 93 -6.06 -2.41 12.54
C THR A 93 -4.98 -1.76 11.68
N SER A 94 -5.04 -0.44 11.48
CA SER A 94 -4.02 0.22 10.67
C SER A 94 -2.65 0.20 11.33
N LEU A 95 -2.59 0.39 12.65
CA LEU A 95 -1.33 0.39 13.39
C LEU A 95 -0.67 -0.99 13.46
N LEU A 96 -1.45 -2.04 13.70
CA LEU A 96 -0.93 -3.37 14.03
C LEU A 96 -0.97 -4.36 12.87
N VAL A 97 -1.83 -4.12 11.87
CA VAL A 97 -2.02 -5.00 10.71
C VAL A 97 -1.61 -4.28 9.43
N THR A 98 -2.37 -3.29 8.98
CA THR A 98 -2.23 -2.83 7.58
C THR A 98 -0.87 -2.16 7.32
N LYS A 99 -0.41 -1.28 8.21
CA LYS A 99 0.86 -0.59 8.01
C LYS A 99 2.05 -1.56 8.13
N PRO A 100 2.22 -2.31 9.24
CA PRO A 100 3.40 -3.17 9.38
C PRO A 100 3.47 -4.28 8.33
N SER A 101 2.35 -4.88 7.97
CA SER A 101 2.31 -5.89 6.89
C SER A 101 2.72 -5.28 5.54
N SER A 102 2.25 -4.07 5.21
CA SER A 102 2.69 -3.36 4.01
C SER A 102 4.20 -3.12 4.00
N PHE A 103 4.79 -2.74 5.15
CA PHE A 103 6.23 -2.57 5.28
C PHE A 103 7.00 -3.86 5.04
N ALA A 104 6.55 -4.95 5.67
CA ALA A 104 7.16 -6.26 5.56
C ALA A 104 7.12 -6.78 4.11
N ILE A 105 5.98 -6.65 3.41
CA ILE A 105 5.84 -7.03 2.00
C ILE A 105 6.88 -6.29 1.14
N ILE A 106 7.02 -4.97 1.31
CA ILE A 106 7.96 -4.17 0.51
C ILE A 106 9.41 -4.56 0.81
N CYS A 107 9.76 -4.79 2.08
CA CYS A 107 11.13 -5.17 2.47
C CYS A 107 11.49 -6.61 2.06
N LEU A 108 10.53 -7.55 2.08
CA LEU A 108 10.70 -8.89 1.51
C LEU A 108 10.92 -8.81 0.00
N SER A 109 10.13 -7.97 -0.69
CA SER A 109 10.31 -7.74 -2.13
C SER A 109 11.67 -7.16 -2.45
N PHE A 110 12.14 -6.17 -1.67
CA PHE A 110 13.50 -5.66 -1.79
C PHE A 110 14.54 -6.79 -1.70
N ALA A 111 14.39 -7.68 -0.72
CA ALA A 111 15.34 -8.75 -0.49
C ALA A 111 15.34 -9.80 -1.61
N GLU A 112 14.19 -10.15 -2.17
CA GLU A 112 14.11 -11.03 -3.35
C GLU A 112 14.82 -10.42 -4.56
N TYR A 113 14.53 -9.15 -4.87
CA TYR A 113 15.15 -8.46 -6.01
C TYR A 113 16.64 -8.22 -5.83
N ALA A 114 17.09 -7.96 -4.60
CA ALA A 114 18.50 -7.75 -4.29
C ALA A 114 19.30 -9.06 -4.27
N SER A 115 18.68 -10.18 -3.91
CA SER A 115 19.35 -11.49 -3.86
C SER A 115 19.30 -12.24 -5.19
N ALA A 116 18.26 -12.07 -6.01
CA ALA A 116 18.08 -12.79 -7.28
C ALA A 116 19.32 -12.81 -8.21
N PRO A 117 20.08 -11.71 -8.41
CA PRO A 117 21.25 -11.72 -9.29
C PRO A 117 22.40 -12.62 -8.80
N PHE A 118 22.45 -12.91 -7.50
CA PHE A 118 23.48 -13.75 -6.89
C PHE A 118 23.15 -15.26 -6.93
N TYR A 119 21.93 -15.61 -7.34
CA TYR A 119 21.44 -16.99 -7.44
C TYR A 119 20.90 -17.25 -8.86
N PRO A 120 21.73 -17.17 -9.92
CA PRO A 120 21.26 -17.42 -11.28
C PRO A 120 20.84 -18.88 -11.44
N GLY A 121 19.57 -19.12 -11.77
CA GLY A 121 19.03 -20.45 -12.04
C GLY A 121 18.64 -21.26 -10.79
N CYS A 122 18.70 -20.69 -9.59
CA CYS A 122 18.18 -21.30 -8.37
C CYS A 122 17.47 -20.26 -7.49
N ASP A 123 16.61 -20.73 -6.58
CA ASP A 123 15.93 -19.84 -5.66
C ASP A 123 16.86 -19.42 -4.52
N PRO A 124 16.94 -18.12 -4.18
CA PRO A 124 17.70 -17.67 -3.02
C PRO A 124 17.13 -18.30 -1.74
N PRO A 125 17.97 -18.77 -0.81
CA PRO A 125 17.50 -19.39 0.42
C PRO A 125 16.61 -18.43 1.22
N VAL A 126 15.50 -18.95 1.77
CA VAL A 126 14.52 -18.16 2.54
C VAL A 126 15.16 -17.37 3.69
N VAL A 127 16.20 -17.95 4.31
CA VAL A 127 16.96 -17.30 5.39
C VAL A 127 17.65 -16.02 4.90
N VAL A 128 18.22 -16.04 3.69
CA VAL A 128 18.90 -14.88 3.09
C VAL A 128 17.90 -13.76 2.84
N ILE A 129 16.74 -14.08 2.24
CA ILE A 129 15.66 -13.12 1.99
C ILE A 129 15.19 -12.48 3.30
N LYS A 130 14.88 -13.30 4.32
CA LYS A 130 14.35 -12.81 5.60
C LYS A 130 15.38 -11.96 6.37
N CYS A 131 16.64 -12.36 6.42
CA CYS A 131 17.70 -11.58 7.05
C CYS A 131 17.93 -10.24 6.35
N LEU A 132 17.94 -10.24 5.02
CA LEU A 132 18.14 -9.02 4.21
C LEU A 132 16.94 -8.07 4.35
N ALA A 133 15.71 -8.60 4.38
CA ALA A 133 14.50 -7.81 4.62
C ALA A 133 14.48 -7.21 6.04
N ALA A 134 14.87 -7.98 7.06
CA ALA A 134 14.99 -7.49 8.44
C ALA A 134 16.06 -6.39 8.55
N ALA A 135 17.23 -6.57 7.90
CA ALA A 135 18.26 -5.54 7.83
C ALA A 135 17.74 -4.25 7.17
N ALA A 136 16.99 -4.36 6.07
CA ALA A 136 16.38 -3.23 5.41
C ALA A 136 15.39 -2.48 6.34
N ILE A 137 14.55 -3.20 7.07
CA ILE A 137 13.63 -2.60 8.06
C ILE A 137 14.40 -1.83 9.12
N VAL A 138 15.43 -2.43 9.72
CA VAL A 138 16.23 -1.79 10.77
C VAL A 138 16.92 -0.54 10.25
N ILE A 139 17.50 -0.60 9.04
CA ILE A 139 18.16 0.57 8.43
C ILE A 139 17.15 1.69 8.17
N ILE A 140 16.01 1.39 7.54
CA ILE A 140 15.02 2.42 7.16
C ILE A 140 14.40 3.04 8.42
N THR A 141 14.05 2.24 9.42
CA THR A 141 13.48 2.73 10.69
C THR A 141 14.49 3.56 11.47
N THR A 142 15.76 3.17 11.45
CA THR A 142 16.86 3.96 12.05
C THR A 142 17.01 5.29 11.32
N VAL A 143 17.15 5.30 10.01
CA VAL A 143 17.28 6.55 9.22
C VAL A 143 16.12 7.53 9.51
N ASN A 144 14.88 7.03 9.51
CA ASN A 144 13.69 7.86 9.74
C ASN A 144 13.53 8.31 11.20
N SER A 145 14.00 7.53 12.17
CA SER A 145 14.02 7.93 13.57
C SER A 145 15.13 8.94 13.88
N LEU A 146 16.24 8.92 13.13
CA LEU A 146 17.36 9.85 13.27
C LEU A 146 17.11 11.20 12.54
N SER A 147 16.62 11.17 11.29
CA SER A 147 16.46 12.39 10.49
C SER A 147 15.38 12.27 9.41
N VAL A 148 14.29 13.02 9.59
CA VAL A 148 13.21 13.15 8.59
C VAL A 148 13.70 13.87 7.33
N LYS A 149 14.65 14.81 7.45
CA LYS A 149 15.24 15.52 6.30
C LYS A 149 16.03 14.57 5.38
N LEU A 150 16.85 13.70 5.98
CA LEU A 150 17.62 12.71 5.24
C LEU A 150 16.66 11.73 4.53
N GLY A 151 15.66 11.22 5.24
CA GLY A 151 14.64 10.35 4.66
C GLY A 151 13.92 11.01 3.47
N SER A 152 13.62 12.32 3.55
CA SER A 152 12.96 13.05 2.45
C SER A 152 13.89 13.24 1.23
N TYR A 153 15.18 13.50 1.45
CA TYR A 153 16.13 13.62 0.35
C TYR A 153 16.31 12.28 -0.38
N VAL A 154 16.50 11.21 0.39
CA VAL A 154 16.62 9.84 -0.10
C VAL A 154 15.35 9.42 -0.87
N GLN A 155 14.16 9.79 -0.37
CA GLN A 155 12.89 9.52 -1.05
C GLN A 155 12.85 10.11 -2.47
N ASN A 156 13.30 11.35 -2.64
CA ASN A 156 13.25 12.03 -3.94
C ASN A 156 14.14 11.31 -4.96
N VAL A 157 15.35 10.91 -4.56
CA VAL A 157 16.28 10.15 -5.41
C VAL A 157 15.67 8.81 -5.81
N PHE A 158 15.10 8.06 -4.85
CA PHE A 158 14.48 6.76 -5.14
C PHE A 158 13.20 6.87 -5.97
N THR A 159 12.47 7.97 -5.86
CA THR A 159 11.30 8.23 -6.71
C THR A 159 11.72 8.48 -8.16
N ALA A 160 12.82 9.20 -8.40
CA ALA A 160 13.37 9.37 -9.75
C ALA A 160 13.87 8.02 -10.33
N ALA A 161 14.62 7.26 -9.55
CA ALA A 161 15.12 5.92 -9.91
C ALA A 161 13.99 4.97 -10.38
N LYS A 162 12.89 4.96 -9.63
CA LYS A 162 11.65 4.22 -9.93
C LYS A 162 11.00 4.63 -11.25
N MET A 163 10.94 5.93 -11.56
CA MET A 163 10.34 6.39 -12.82
C MET A 163 11.21 6.00 -14.02
N ILE A 164 12.53 6.03 -13.88
CA ILE A 164 13.47 5.66 -14.94
C ILE A 164 13.29 4.19 -15.34
N ILE A 165 13.28 3.27 -14.38
CA ILE A 165 13.19 1.83 -14.70
C ILE A 165 11.84 1.45 -15.31
N VAL A 166 10.75 2.05 -14.86
CA VAL A 166 9.43 1.86 -15.46
C VAL A 166 9.42 2.33 -16.92
N MET A 167 10.02 3.48 -17.21
CA MET A 167 10.14 3.99 -18.58
C MET A 167 10.99 3.06 -19.46
N ILE A 168 12.10 2.53 -18.93
CA ILE A 168 12.94 1.55 -19.66
C ILE A 168 12.11 0.32 -20.06
N ILE A 169 11.38 -0.29 -19.11
CA ILE A 169 10.57 -1.49 -19.38
C ILE A 169 9.47 -1.21 -20.41
N ILE A 170 8.79 -0.05 -20.32
CA ILE A 170 7.73 0.32 -21.27
C ILE A 170 8.30 0.55 -22.67
N VAL A 171 9.34 1.38 -22.81
CA VAL A 171 9.94 1.71 -24.11
C VAL A 171 10.52 0.47 -24.78
N SER A 172 11.26 -0.36 -24.02
CA SER A 172 11.79 -1.62 -24.53
C SER A 172 10.69 -2.58 -24.99
N GLY A 173 9.59 -2.70 -24.24
CA GLY A 173 8.46 -3.54 -24.65
C GLY A 173 7.77 -3.05 -25.93
N ILE A 174 7.59 -1.74 -26.10
CA ILE A 174 7.02 -1.15 -27.32
C ILE A 174 7.93 -1.46 -28.54
N VAL A 175 9.24 -1.32 -28.38
CA VAL A 175 10.20 -1.66 -29.44
C VAL A 175 10.14 -3.15 -29.80
N LEU A 176 9.99 -4.04 -28.81
CA LEU A 176 9.86 -5.49 -29.05
C LEU A 176 8.56 -5.86 -29.76
N LEU A 177 7.45 -5.19 -29.43
CA LEU A 177 6.19 -5.31 -30.15
C LEU A 177 6.33 -4.87 -31.61
N ALA A 178 6.98 -3.71 -31.83
CA ALA A 178 7.21 -3.18 -33.17
C ALA A 178 8.10 -4.11 -34.03
N LYS A 179 9.00 -4.87 -33.39
CA LYS A 179 9.80 -5.93 -34.03
C LYS A 179 9.02 -7.22 -34.30
N GLY A 180 7.74 -7.29 -33.95
CA GLY A 180 6.86 -8.42 -34.25
C GLY A 180 6.83 -9.54 -33.20
N LYS A 181 7.45 -9.37 -32.02
CA LYS A 181 7.42 -10.37 -30.93
C LYS A 181 6.05 -10.43 -30.25
N THR A 182 5.08 -11.01 -30.94
CA THR A 182 3.66 -11.07 -30.53
C THR A 182 3.14 -12.50 -30.34
N GLU A 183 4.02 -13.49 -30.40
CA GLU A 183 3.64 -14.92 -30.40
C GLU A 183 2.89 -15.33 -29.13
N ASN A 184 3.31 -14.81 -27.97
CA ASN A 184 2.67 -15.07 -26.68
C ASN A 184 1.24 -14.50 -26.56
N PHE A 185 0.79 -13.68 -27.52
CA PHE A 185 -0.55 -13.10 -27.53
C PHE A 185 -1.54 -13.82 -28.47
N LYS A 186 -1.08 -14.75 -29.32
CA LYS A 186 -1.92 -15.36 -30.36
C LYS A 186 -3.04 -16.26 -29.82
N ASN A 187 -2.91 -16.79 -28.59
CA ASN A 187 -3.90 -17.65 -27.92
C ASN A 187 -4.30 -17.12 -26.53
N SER A 188 -4.35 -15.79 -26.34
CA SER A 188 -4.51 -15.18 -25.01
C SER A 188 -5.81 -15.50 -24.26
N PHE A 189 -6.84 -16.03 -24.92
CA PHE A 189 -8.18 -16.27 -24.34
C PHE A 189 -8.66 -17.73 -24.43
N ASN A 190 -7.85 -18.69 -24.90
CA ASN A 190 -8.32 -20.07 -25.12
C ASN A 190 -8.78 -20.81 -23.84
N ASP A 191 -8.52 -20.27 -22.66
CA ASP A 191 -8.99 -20.78 -21.36
C ASP A 191 -9.80 -19.74 -20.55
N ALA A 192 -10.32 -18.69 -21.19
CA ALA A 192 -10.82 -17.51 -20.50
C ALA A 192 -12.35 -17.35 -20.50
N LYS A 193 -12.92 -17.08 -19.32
CA LYS A 193 -14.19 -16.35 -19.16
C LYS A 193 -13.87 -14.94 -18.65
N ILE A 194 -14.42 -13.91 -19.32
CA ILE A 194 -14.53 -12.47 -18.95
C ILE A 194 -13.80 -11.47 -19.89
N SER A 195 -14.44 -10.30 -20.06
CA SER A 195 -14.21 -9.18 -21.00
C SER A 195 -13.61 -7.91 -20.34
N ALA A 196 -13.05 -7.00 -21.16
CA ALA A 196 -12.01 -6.01 -20.85
C ALA A 196 -12.44 -4.53 -20.61
N GLY A 197 -11.64 -3.77 -19.85
CA GLY A 197 -11.70 -2.29 -19.74
C GLY A 197 -10.43 -1.68 -19.10
N SER A 198 -9.93 -0.52 -19.58
CA SER A 198 -8.51 -0.06 -19.62
C SER A 198 -7.91 0.79 -18.47
N ILE A 199 -6.59 0.62 -18.21
CA ILE A 199 -5.59 1.64 -17.79
C ILE A 199 -4.24 1.37 -18.46
N ILE A 200 -3.45 2.42 -18.77
CA ILE A 200 -2.37 2.32 -19.77
C ILE A 200 -1.01 1.84 -19.20
N CYS A 201 -0.47 2.43 -18.13
CA CYS A 201 0.93 2.16 -17.73
C CYS A 201 1.17 0.74 -17.16
N TYR A 202 0.32 0.26 -16.26
CA TYR A 202 0.47 -1.09 -15.69
C TYR A 202 0.17 -2.18 -16.73
N VAL A 203 -0.80 -1.94 -17.61
CA VAL A 203 -1.09 -2.85 -18.73
C VAL A 203 0.11 -2.88 -19.69
N LEU A 204 0.71 -1.73 -20.02
CA LEU A 204 1.90 -1.68 -20.86
C LEU A 204 3.09 -2.44 -20.27
N ILE A 205 3.33 -2.36 -18.97
CA ILE A 205 4.41 -3.14 -18.32
C ILE A 205 4.15 -4.64 -18.40
N ASN A 206 2.90 -5.07 -18.15
CA ASN A 206 2.54 -6.48 -18.29
C ASN A 206 2.66 -6.95 -19.74
N ILE A 207 2.22 -6.13 -20.70
CA ILE A 207 2.43 -6.39 -22.13
C ILE A 207 3.94 -6.53 -22.41
N SER A 208 4.79 -5.62 -21.90
CA SER A 208 6.25 -5.71 -22.05
C SER A 208 6.78 -7.05 -21.57
N TYR A 209 6.37 -7.53 -20.39
CA TYR A 209 6.81 -8.84 -19.89
C TYR A 209 6.40 -9.98 -20.82
N PHE A 210 5.16 -9.99 -21.31
CA PHE A 210 4.66 -11.02 -22.22
C PHE A 210 5.26 -10.95 -23.63
N THR A 211 5.91 -9.85 -24.04
CA THR A 211 6.65 -9.83 -25.33
C THR A 211 7.88 -10.74 -25.33
N ILE A 212 8.48 -10.98 -24.16
CA ILE A 212 9.78 -11.67 -24.05
C ILE A 212 9.72 -12.96 -23.23
N MET A 213 8.73 -13.09 -22.34
CA MET A 213 8.55 -14.27 -21.47
C MET A 213 7.23 -14.96 -21.79
N THR A 214 7.23 -16.29 -21.79
CA THR A 214 5.99 -17.08 -21.84
C THR A 214 5.30 -17.07 -20.47
N SER A 215 4.03 -17.50 -20.42
CA SER A 215 3.29 -17.60 -19.16
C SER A 215 3.96 -18.53 -18.16
N THR A 216 4.53 -19.65 -18.62
CA THR A 216 5.23 -20.62 -17.76
C THR A 216 6.53 -20.04 -17.19
N GLU A 217 7.31 -19.34 -18.01
CA GLU A 217 8.54 -18.68 -17.57
C GLU A 217 8.27 -17.56 -16.56
N LEU A 218 7.19 -16.79 -16.76
CA LEU A 218 6.81 -15.73 -15.82
C LEU A 218 6.44 -16.30 -14.44
N LEU A 219 5.74 -17.43 -14.41
CA LEU A 219 5.37 -18.11 -13.17
C LEU A 219 6.56 -18.75 -12.44
N GLN A 220 7.56 -19.23 -13.19
CA GLN A 220 8.77 -19.82 -12.61
C GLN A 220 9.74 -18.76 -12.08
N SER A 221 9.72 -17.55 -12.64
CA SER A 221 10.60 -16.46 -12.22
C SER A 221 10.23 -15.96 -10.81
N GLN A 222 11.21 -15.80 -9.91
CA GLN A 222 11.01 -15.09 -8.64
C GLN A 222 10.98 -13.57 -8.82
N ALA A 223 11.88 -13.03 -9.65
CA ALA A 223 12.05 -11.61 -9.88
C ALA A 223 11.77 -11.25 -11.35
N VAL A 224 10.49 -11.09 -11.71
CA VAL A 224 10.03 -10.95 -13.12
C VAL A 224 10.78 -9.87 -13.90
N ALA A 225 11.02 -8.70 -13.28
CA ALA A 225 11.77 -7.62 -13.93
C ALA A 225 13.25 -7.96 -14.18
N VAL A 226 13.91 -8.73 -13.29
CA VAL A 226 15.31 -9.13 -13.49
C VAL A 226 15.41 -10.06 -14.70
N THR A 227 14.53 -11.05 -14.80
CA THR A 227 14.47 -11.96 -15.95
C THR A 227 14.18 -11.23 -17.26
N PHE A 228 13.32 -10.20 -17.24
CA PHE A 228 13.14 -9.30 -18.37
C PHE A 228 14.45 -8.56 -18.74
N GLY A 229 15.14 -8.02 -17.74
CA GLY A 229 16.42 -7.31 -17.90
C GLY A 229 17.51 -8.16 -18.54
N ASP A 230 17.65 -9.41 -18.11
CA ASP A 230 18.66 -10.35 -18.64
C ASP A 230 18.46 -10.65 -20.13
N ARG A 231 17.20 -10.68 -20.60
CA ARG A 231 16.88 -10.96 -22.01
C ARG A 231 16.93 -9.75 -22.93
N VAL A 232 16.67 -8.57 -22.40
CA VAL A 232 16.45 -7.36 -23.22
C VAL A 232 17.62 -6.39 -23.15
N LEU A 233 18.25 -6.25 -21.98
CA LEU A 233 19.24 -5.21 -21.71
C LEU A 233 20.66 -5.74 -21.67
N TYR A 234 20.96 -6.91 -22.25
CA TYR A 234 22.34 -7.41 -22.35
C TYR A 234 23.22 -6.40 -23.11
N PRO A 235 24.36 -5.90 -22.57
CA PRO A 235 25.15 -6.34 -21.40
C PRO A 235 24.89 -5.61 -20.06
N ALA A 236 23.92 -4.71 -19.98
CA ALA A 236 23.60 -3.88 -18.82
C ALA A 236 22.45 -4.44 -17.94
N SER A 237 22.32 -5.76 -17.81
CA SER A 237 21.20 -6.37 -17.07
C SER A 237 21.18 -6.05 -15.56
N TRP A 238 22.35 -5.78 -14.98
CA TRP A 238 22.53 -5.36 -13.57
C TRP A 238 21.79 -4.06 -13.20
N ILE A 239 21.41 -3.25 -14.19
CA ILE A 239 20.64 -2.02 -14.01
C ILE A 239 19.27 -2.33 -13.39
N VAL A 240 18.60 -3.39 -13.83
CA VAL A 240 17.23 -3.70 -13.40
C VAL A 240 17.12 -4.02 -11.91
N PRO A 241 17.85 -5.01 -11.34
CA PRO A 241 17.79 -5.30 -9.91
C PRO A 241 18.19 -4.08 -9.06
N LEU A 242 19.16 -3.28 -9.51
CA LEU A 242 19.58 -2.06 -8.81
C LEU A 242 18.45 -1.02 -8.71
N PHE A 243 17.81 -0.67 -9.84
CA PHE A 243 16.74 0.32 -9.83
C PHE A 243 15.46 -0.18 -9.16
N VAL A 244 15.14 -1.48 -9.27
CA VAL A 244 14.01 -2.08 -8.55
C VAL A 244 14.28 -2.06 -7.05
N ALA A 245 15.49 -2.40 -6.60
CA ALA A 245 15.88 -2.32 -5.20
C ALA A 245 15.73 -0.89 -4.65
N PHE A 246 16.20 0.13 -5.38
CA PHE A 246 15.99 1.54 -5.02
C PHE A 246 14.51 1.91 -4.94
N SER A 247 13.69 1.44 -5.89
CA SER A 247 12.24 1.65 -5.86
C SER A 247 11.58 1.05 -4.62
N THR A 248 11.96 -0.19 -4.24
CA THR A 248 11.43 -0.86 -3.04
C THR A 248 11.83 -0.16 -1.75
N ILE A 249 13.09 0.25 -1.59
CA ILE A 249 13.54 1.02 -0.41
C ILE A 249 12.82 2.38 -0.35
N GLY A 250 12.64 3.05 -1.50
CA GLY A 250 11.87 4.29 -1.57
C GLY A 250 10.40 4.11 -1.20
N ALA A 251 9.75 3.02 -1.61
CA ALA A 251 8.39 2.72 -1.20
C ALA A 251 8.31 2.49 0.32
N ALA A 252 9.24 1.69 0.86
CA ALA A 252 9.34 1.37 2.28
C ALA A 252 9.57 2.64 3.13
N ASN A 253 10.50 3.51 2.74
CA ASN A 253 10.74 4.81 3.36
C ASN A 253 9.50 5.73 3.34
N GLY A 254 8.79 5.76 2.21
CA GLY A 254 7.52 6.48 2.08
C GLY A 254 6.46 6.04 3.09
N THR A 255 6.37 4.72 3.38
CA THR A 255 5.41 4.21 4.37
C THR A 255 5.69 4.73 5.78
N CYS A 256 6.97 4.87 6.18
CA CYS A 256 7.37 5.39 7.50
C CYS A 256 6.85 6.81 7.75
N PHE A 257 6.86 7.68 6.73
CA PHE A 257 6.32 9.04 6.86
C PHE A 257 4.80 9.05 7.11
N THR A 258 4.07 8.12 6.50
CA THR A 258 2.62 8.03 6.68
C THR A 258 2.23 7.38 8.01
N ALA A 259 2.98 6.37 8.45
CA ALA A 259 2.72 5.65 9.69
C ALA A 259 2.82 6.58 10.92
N GLY A 260 3.88 7.40 11.00
CA GLY A 260 4.06 8.33 12.12
C GLY A 260 2.93 9.37 12.24
N ARG A 261 2.40 9.86 11.12
CA ARG A 261 1.31 10.86 11.11
C ARG A 261 -0.01 10.31 11.63
N LEU A 262 -0.38 9.09 11.24
CA LEU A 262 -1.63 8.46 11.67
C LEU A 262 -1.62 8.21 13.18
N VAL A 263 -0.54 7.63 13.69
CA VAL A 263 -0.39 7.30 15.12
C VAL A 263 -0.37 8.56 15.99
N TYR A 264 0.26 9.63 15.50
CA TYR A 264 0.24 10.92 16.16
C TYR A 264 -1.18 11.49 16.31
N VAL A 265 -1.99 11.47 15.24
CA VAL A 265 -3.38 11.97 15.28
C VAL A 265 -4.25 11.09 16.17
N ALA A 266 -4.18 9.77 16.05
CA ALA A 266 -4.96 8.84 16.86
C ALA A 266 -4.61 8.94 18.37
N GLY A 267 -3.33 9.18 18.70
CA GLY A 267 -2.88 9.39 20.07
C GLY A 267 -3.39 10.70 20.70
N ARG A 268 -3.57 11.75 19.89
CA ARG A 268 -4.13 13.04 20.35
C ARG A 268 -5.61 12.93 20.76
N GLU A 269 -6.37 12.11 20.05
CA GLU A 269 -7.78 11.87 20.32
C GLU A 269 -8.01 10.85 21.47
N GLY A 270 -6.94 10.35 22.10
CA GLY A 270 -7.03 9.39 23.21
C GLY A 270 -7.40 7.97 22.79
N HIS A 271 -7.43 7.68 21.49
CA HIS A 271 -7.73 6.36 20.94
C HIS A 271 -6.50 5.46 20.80
N MET A 272 -5.28 6.00 20.94
CA MET A 272 -4.03 5.25 20.90
C MET A 272 -3.10 5.61 22.06
N LEU A 273 -2.11 4.75 22.33
CA LEU A 273 -1.11 4.97 23.36
C LEU A 273 -0.35 6.29 23.10
N LYS A 274 -0.44 7.26 24.02
CA LYS A 274 0.21 8.58 23.88
C LYS A 274 1.73 8.49 23.72
N VAL A 275 2.39 7.49 24.29
CA VAL A 275 3.84 7.27 24.12
C VAL A 275 4.24 7.14 22.64
N LEU A 276 3.35 6.61 21.79
CA LEU A 276 3.60 6.49 20.36
C LEU A 276 3.44 7.84 19.63
N SER A 277 2.73 8.80 20.21
CA SER A 277 2.59 10.16 19.69
C SER A 277 3.74 11.10 20.09
N TYR A 278 4.71 10.63 20.88
CA TYR A 278 5.83 11.46 21.33
C TYR A 278 6.81 11.77 20.18
N ILE A 279 7.32 13.00 20.21
CA ILE A 279 8.30 13.51 19.25
C ILE A 279 9.63 13.72 19.97
N SER A 280 10.73 13.27 19.37
CA SER A 280 12.06 13.47 19.90
C SER A 280 12.42 14.96 19.93
N VAL A 281 12.82 15.48 21.10
CA VAL A 281 13.12 16.92 21.29
C VAL A 281 14.33 17.38 20.45
N LYS A 282 15.36 16.53 20.31
CA LYS A 282 16.58 16.88 19.58
C LYS A 282 16.43 16.82 18.06
N ARG A 283 15.56 15.94 17.56
CA ARG A 283 15.50 15.57 16.12
C ARG A 283 14.15 15.83 15.46
N PHE A 284 13.12 16.20 16.24
CA PHE A 284 11.75 16.44 15.79
C PHE A 284 11.16 15.25 14.99
N THR A 285 11.54 14.02 15.35
CA THR A 285 11.08 12.79 14.72
C THR A 285 10.14 11.99 15.64
N PRO A 286 9.10 11.32 15.12
CA PRO A 286 8.22 10.45 15.91
C PRO A 286 8.88 9.08 16.13
N ALA A 287 10.05 9.07 16.80
CA ALA A 287 10.89 7.89 16.95
C ALA A 287 10.17 6.68 17.59
N PRO A 288 9.38 6.82 18.69
CA PRO A 288 8.69 5.68 19.29
C PRO A 288 7.71 4.98 18.35
N ALA A 289 6.93 5.74 17.57
CA ALA A 289 6.02 5.16 16.57
C ALA A 289 6.76 4.40 15.47
N ILE A 290 7.85 4.97 14.94
CA ILE A 290 8.63 4.35 13.86
C ILE A 290 9.31 3.07 14.35
N ILE A 291 9.83 3.07 15.58
CA ILE A 291 10.47 1.89 16.19
C ILE A 291 9.42 0.79 16.43
N PHE A 292 8.26 1.13 16.98
CA PHE A 292 7.17 0.18 17.20
C PHE A 292 6.67 -0.44 15.90
N TYR A 293 6.48 0.40 14.88
CA TYR A 293 6.15 -0.03 13.52
C TYR A 293 7.17 -1.01 12.92
N GLY A 294 8.46 -0.69 13.06
CA GLY A 294 9.56 -1.55 12.62
C GLY A 294 9.60 -2.90 13.35
N ALA A 295 9.41 -2.88 14.67
CA ALA A 295 9.40 -4.10 15.49
C ALA A 295 8.28 -5.06 15.06
N ILE A 296 7.06 -4.55 14.83
CA ILE A 296 5.95 -5.38 14.36
C ILE A 296 6.23 -5.91 12.95
N ALA A 297 6.79 -5.09 12.06
CA ALA A 297 7.11 -5.55 10.71
C ALA A 297 8.17 -6.67 10.70
N ILE A 298 9.15 -6.65 11.61
CA ILE A 298 10.09 -7.76 11.81
C ILE A 298 9.36 -9.04 12.24
N ILE A 299 8.37 -8.94 13.14
CA ILE A 299 7.55 -10.08 13.56
C ILE A 299 6.80 -10.68 12.37
N TYR A 300 6.26 -9.86 11.46
CA TYR A 300 5.57 -10.36 10.26
C TYR A 300 6.48 -11.05 9.24
N ILE A 301 7.78 -10.72 9.19
CA ILE A 301 8.74 -11.37 8.28
C ILE A 301 9.04 -12.83 8.69
N ILE A 302 8.97 -13.14 9.99
CA ILE A 302 9.33 -14.47 10.51
C ILE A 302 8.42 -15.57 9.94
N PRO A 303 7.08 -15.51 10.07
CA PRO A 303 6.18 -16.49 9.47
C PRO A 303 5.89 -16.21 7.99
N GLY A 304 6.18 -15.00 7.51
CA GLY A 304 5.59 -14.47 6.29
C GLY A 304 6.12 -15.05 4.99
N ASP A 305 5.20 -15.52 4.15
CA ASP A 305 5.35 -15.57 2.69
C ASP A 305 4.68 -14.33 2.06
N ILE A 306 5.24 -13.78 0.99
CA ILE A 306 4.77 -12.52 0.39
C ILE A 306 3.30 -12.62 -0.01
N ASN A 307 2.86 -13.71 -0.64
CA ASN A 307 1.48 -13.85 -1.09
C ASN A 307 0.50 -13.91 0.10
N THR A 308 0.85 -14.68 1.14
CA THR A 308 0.02 -14.77 2.36
C THR A 308 -0.09 -13.42 3.07
N LEU A 309 0.99 -12.63 3.12
CA LEU A 309 0.97 -11.28 3.68
C LEU A 309 0.14 -10.32 2.84
N ILE A 310 0.21 -10.43 1.51
CA ILE A 310 -0.62 -9.63 0.60
C ILE A 310 -2.11 -9.95 0.82
N ASN A 311 -2.49 -11.22 0.95
CA ASN A 311 -3.87 -11.62 1.25
C ASN A 311 -4.34 -11.05 2.59
N TYR A 312 -3.52 -11.21 3.64
CA TYR A 312 -3.79 -10.68 4.98
C TYR A 312 -3.95 -9.15 5.00
N PHE A 313 -3.02 -8.44 4.37
CA PHE A 313 -3.03 -6.98 4.24
C PHE A 313 -4.26 -6.50 3.44
N SER A 314 -4.49 -7.10 2.27
CA SER A 314 -5.55 -6.66 1.35
C SER A 314 -6.92 -6.86 1.97
N PHE A 315 -7.15 -8.00 2.63
CA PHE A 315 -8.39 -8.29 3.33
C PHE A 315 -8.71 -7.21 4.39
N ALA A 316 -7.75 -6.88 5.25
CA ALA A 316 -7.91 -5.84 6.26
C ALA A 316 -8.22 -4.46 5.66
N VAL A 317 -7.50 -4.08 4.59
CA VAL A 317 -7.67 -2.78 3.94
C VAL A 317 -9.02 -2.66 3.24
N TRP A 318 -9.46 -3.69 2.53
CA TRP A 318 -10.73 -3.67 1.79
C TRP A 318 -11.95 -3.59 2.72
N ILE A 319 -11.90 -4.13 3.93
CA ILE A 319 -12.93 -3.93 4.96
C ILE A 319 -13.10 -2.45 5.28
N PHE A 320 -11.99 -1.74 5.53
CA PHE A 320 -12.05 -0.32 5.87
C PHE A 320 -12.33 0.57 4.67
N TYR A 321 -11.89 0.21 3.46
CA TYR A 321 -12.30 0.90 2.23
C TYR A 321 -13.81 0.78 1.99
N ALA A 322 -14.38 -0.41 2.17
CA ALA A 322 -15.83 -0.61 2.08
C ALA A 322 -16.56 0.30 3.08
N LEU A 323 -16.10 0.32 4.33
CA LEU A 323 -16.69 1.12 5.39
C LEU A 323 -16.55 2.63 5.15
N THR A 324 -15.39 3.10 4.69
CA THR A 324 -15.13 4.51 4.40
C THR A 324 -15.94 5.01 3.20
N VAL A 325 -16.06 4.22 2.13
CA VAL A 325 -16.90 4.60 0.98
C VAL A 325 -18.38 4.53 1.35
N PHE A 326 -18.78 3.56 2.17
CA PHE A 326 -20.13 3.50 2.73
C PHE A 326 -20.43 4.71 3.64
N ALA A 327 -19.44 5.18 4.40
CA ALA A 327 -19.54 6.41 5.19
C ALA A 327 -19.93 7.62 4.33
N LEU A 328 -19.36 7.74 3.12
CA LEU A 328 -19.75 8.81 2.19
C LEU A 328 -21.23 8.72 1.82
N ILE A 329 -21.76 7.52 1.57
CA ILE A 329 -23.19 7.30 1.26
C ILE A 329 -24.04 7.71 2.46
N VAL A 330 -23.70 7.24 3.66
CA VAL A 330 -24.43 7.55 4.90
C VAL A 330 -24.45 9.06 5.18
N MET A 331 -23.30 9.72 5.02
CA MET A 331 -23.19 11.18 5.19
C MET A 331 -24.01 11.97 4.16
N ARG A 332 -24.39 11.39 3.02
CA ARG A 332 -25.37 12.02 2.11
C ARG A 332 -26.75 12.16 2.74
N PHE A 333 -27.11 11.29 3.67
CA PHE A 333 -28.41 11.30 4.35
C PHE A 333 -28.34 11.97 5.72
N THR A 334 -27.29 11.73 6.50
CA THR A 334 -27.16 12.21 7.89
C THR A 334 -26.56 13.62 8.02
N ARG A 335 -25.69 14.04 7.09
CA ARG A 335 -24.94 15.32 7.15
C ARG A 335 -25.10 16.10 5.85
N LYS A 336 -26.34 16.53 5.56
CA LYS A 336 -26.68 17.27 4.33
C LYS A 336 -26.13 18.71 4.31
N GLU A 337 -26.00 19.33 5.47
CA GLU A 337 -25.57 20.73 5.64
C GLU A 337 -24.08 20.96 5.37
N LEU A 338 -23.27 19.91 5.30
CA LEU A 338 -21.84 20.04 5.01
C LEU A 338 -21.62 20.53 3.58
N LYS A 339 -20.82 21.59 3.42
CA LYS A 339 -20.42 22.10 2.10
C LYS A 339 -19.59 21.05 1.37
N ARG A 340 -20.02 20.68 0.15
CA ARG A 340 -19.34 19.71 -0.72
C ARG A 340 -18.84 20.39 -1.99
N PRO A 341 -17.56 20.81 -2.03
CA PRO A 341 -16.98 21.42 -3.22
C PRO A 341 -16.93 20.47 -4.42
N ILE A 342 -16.62 19.19 -4.15
CA ILE A 342 -16.67 18.10 -5.13
C ILE A 342 -17.85 17.21 -4.76
N LYS A 343 -18.71 16.91 -5.73
CA LYS A 343 -19.85 16.00 -5.55
C LYS A 343 -19.89 15.01 -6.71
N ILE A 344 -19.63 13.75 -6.42
CA ILE A 344 -19.68 12.69 -7.43
C ILE A 344 -21.09 12.09 -7.54
N PRO A 345 -21.46 11.50 -8.69
CA PRO A 345 -22.70 10.74 -8.84
C PRO A 345 -22.79 9.61 -7.82
N ILE A 346 -23.95 9.38 -7.21
CA ILE A 346 -24.13 8.39 -6.12
C ILE A 346 -23.92 6.93 -6.58
N ILE A 347 -24.04 6.68 -7.88
CA ILE A 347 -23.80 5.36 -8.49
C ILE A 347 -22.35 4.93 -8.27
N ILE A 348 -21.39 5.86 -8.27
CA ILE A 348 -19.96 5.57 -8.09
C ILE A 348 -19.66 4.98 -6.70
N PRO A 349 -19.98 5.66 -5.57
CA PRO A 349 -19.71 5.09 -4.25
C PRO A 349 -20.52 3.82 -4.00
N VAL A 350 -21.75 3.70 -4.53
CA VAL A 350 -22.53 2.46 -4.42
C VAL A 350 -21.81 1.30 -5.10
N LEU A 351 -21.34 1.49 -6.34
CA LEU A 351 -20.58 0.47 -7.08
C LEU A 351 -19.29 0.11 -6.34
N VAL A 352 -18.52 1.10 -5.89
CA VAL A 352 -17.27 0.85 -5.15
C VAL A 352 -17.54 0.09 -3.85
N THR A 353 -18.59 0.43 -3.10
CA THR A 353 -18.96 -0.31 -1.88
C THR A 353 -19.35 -1.75 -2.19
N ILE A 354 -20.16 -1.99 -3.22
CA ILE A 354 -20.54 -3.36 -3.64
C ILE A 354 -19.30 -4.17 -4.02
N VAL A 355 -18.43 -3.62 -4.86
CA VAL A 355 -17.18 -4.30 -5.26
C VAL A 355 -16.27 -4.55 -4.05
N SER A 356 -16.16 -3.60 -3.13
CA SER A 356 -15.36 -3.78 -1.91
C SER A 356 -15.89 -4.91 -1.04
N ILE A 357 -17.22 -5.02 -0.89
CA ILE A 357 -17.86 -6.12 -0.16
C ILE A 357 -17.60 -7.45 -0.86
N LEU A 358 -17.71 -7.50 -2.19
CA LEU A 358 -17.40 -8.71 -2.96
C LEU A 358 -15.95 -9.14 -2.80
N LEU A 359 -14.99 -8.19 -2.79
CA LEU A 359 -13.57 -8.49 -2.58
C LEU A 359 -13.24 -8.98 -1.16
N VAL A 360 -14.09 -8.68 -0.17
CA VAL A 360 -13.97 -9.22 1.19
C VAL A 360 -14.63 -10.59 1.30
N LEU A 361 -15.81 -10.78 0.70
CA LEU A 361 -16.58 -12.02 0.83
C LEU A 361 -16.07 -13.15 -0.08
N ALA A 362 -15.66 -12.84 -1.31
CA ALA A 362 -15.27 -13.86 -2.27
C ALA A 362 -14.08 -14.71 -1.81
N PRO A 363 -12.98 -14.16 -1.24
CA PRO A 363 -11.88 -14.98 -0.75
C PRO A 363 -12.28 -15.90 0.41
N ILE A 364 -13.18 -15.46 1.29
CA ILE A 364 -13.67 -16.27 2.41
C ILE A 364 -14.44 -17.50 1.92
N ILE A 365 -15.19 -17.35 0.82
CA ILE A 365 -16.06 -18.40 0.29
C ILE A 365 -15.29 -19.35 -0.63
N SER A 366 -14.47 -18.80 -1.54
CA SER A 366 -13.80 -19.58 -2.58
C SER A 366 -12.55 -20.30 -2.05
N GLU A 367 -11.71 -19.61 -1.28
CA GLU A 367 -10.41 -20.13 -0.81
C GLU A 367 -10.15 -19.67 0.63
N PRO A 368 -10.83 -20.27 1.63
CA PRO A 368 -10.69 -19.87 3.02
C PRO A 368 -9.28 -20.18 3.57
N GLU A 369 -8.47 -19.14 3.74
CA GLU A 369 -7.16 -19.23 4.40
C GLU A 369 -7.22 -18.85 5.88
N TRP A 370 -6.34 -19.45 6.70
CA TRP A 370 -6.17 -19.10 8.11
C TRP A 370 -5.85 -17.62 8.34
N ALA A 371 -5.22 -16.95 7.37
CA ALA A 371 -4.91 -15.53 7.40
C ALA A 371 -6.16 -14.66 7.63
N TYR A 372 -7.28 -14.99 6.96
CA TYR A 372 -8.52 -14.21 7.08
C TYR A 372 -9.13 -14.36 8.48
N LEU A 373 -9.11 -15.56 9.04
CA LEU A 373 -9.58 -15.82 10.40
C LEU A 373 -8.74 -15.05 11.43
N TYR A 374 -7.41 -15.10 11.33
CA TYR A 374 -6.54 -14.32 12.21
C TYR A 374 -6.78 -12.81 12.08
N CYS A 375 -7.07 -12.32 10.87
CA CYS A 375 -7.37 -10.92 10.64
C CYS A 375 -8.66 -10.49 11.35
N VAL A 376 -9.75 -11.25 11.17
CA VAL A 376 -11.04 -10.96 11.81
C VAL A 376 -10.91 -11.02 13.33
N LEU A 377 -10.26 -12.06 13.89
CA LEU A 377 -10.04 -12.16 15.33
C LEU A 377 -9.21 -10.99 15.86
N PHE A 378 -8.22 -10.52 15.10
CA PHE A 378 -7.40 -9.39 15.51
C PHE A 378 -8.18 -8.06 15.51
N ILE A 379 -9.04 -7.85 14.50
CA ILE A 379 -9.93 -6.68 14.44
C ILE A 379 -10.92 -6.71 15.61
N LEU A 380 -11.55 -7.86 15.86
CA LEU A 380 -12.48 -8.05 16.98
C LEU A 380 -11.78 -7.92 18.34
N GLY A 381 -10.52 -8.36 18.46
CA GLY A 381 -9.69 -8.14 19.64
C GLY A 381 -9.55 -6.66 19.98
N GLY A 382 -9.44 -5.80 18.96
CA GLY A 382 -9.47 -4.34 19.14
C GLY A 382 -10.73 -3.84 19.85
N PHE A 383 -11.89 -4.44 19.58
CA PHE A 383 -13.13 -4.06 20.27
C PHE A 383 -13.05 -4.31 21.78
N ILE A 384 -12.42 -5.40 22.22
CA ILE A 384 -12.20 -5.71 23.64
C ILE A 384 -11.34 -4.61 24.28
N PHE A 385 -10.25 -4.21 23.61
CA PHE A 385 -9.39 -3.11 24.08
C PHE A 385 -10.13 -1.77 24.13
N TYR A 386 -11.01 -1.48 23.16
CA TYR A 386 -11.84 -0.28 23.18
C TYR A 386 -12.74 -0.24 24.42
N VAL A 387 -13.44 -1.34 24.70
CA VAL A 387 -14.36 -1.44 25.84
C VAL A 387 -13.62 -1.28 27.17
N LEU A 388 -12.48 -1.97 27.33
CA LEU A 388 -11.70 -1.93 28.57
C LEU A 388 -11.03 -0.57 28.83
N PHE A 389 -10.36 0.00 27.82
CA PHE A 389 -9.49 1.17 28.02
C PHE A 389 -10.19 2.51 27.76
N ILE A 390 -11.17 2.55 26.85
CA ILE A 390 -11.79 3.82 26.41
C ILE A 390 -13.21 3.98 26.97
N HIS A 391 -14.03 2.92 26.92
CA HIS A 391 -15.42 3.01 27.37
C HIS A 391 -15.54 2.96 28.90
N PHE A 392 -15.03 1.91 29.54
CA PHE A 392 -15.15 1.72 31.00
C PHE A 392 -14.07 2.43 31.82
N LYS A 393 -12.95 2.84 31.20
CA LYS A 393 -11.88 3.63 31.84
C LYS A 393 -11.46 3.09 33.22
N PHE A 394 -11.31 1.77 33.36
CA PHE A 394 -11.00 1.15 34.65
C PHE A 394 -9.76 1.76 35.34
N ASN A 395 -9.80 1.94 36.66
CA ASN A 395 -8.72 2.56 37.42
C ASN A 395 -7.37 1.83 37.30
N TRP A 396 -7.36 0.49 37.19
CA TRP A 396 -6.11 -0.27 36.98
C TRP A 396 -5.52 0.01 35.60
N ALA A 397 -6.36 0.11 34.58
CA ALA A 397 -5.98 0.47 33.23
C ALA A 397 -5.49 1.92 33.16
N GLN A 398 -6.11 2.84 33.92
CA GLN A 398 -5.63 4.21 34.10
C GLN A 398 -4.36 4.31 34.95
N ASN A 399 -4.01 3.35 35.81
CA ASN A 399 -2.73 3.39 36.53
C ASN A 399 -1.57 2.91 35.64
N ILE A 400 -1.80 1.88 34.83
CA ILE A 400 -0.84 1.40 33.82
C ILE A 400 -0.67 2.46 32.74
N SER A 401 -1.78 3.01 32.27
CA SER A 401 -1.78 3.96 31.18
C SER A 401 -1.51 5.39 31.66
N GLY A 402 -2.00 5.81 32.82
CA GLY A 402 -1.87 7.16 33.39
C GLY A 402 -0.46 7.58 33.78
N LYS A 403 0.44 6.62 34.08
CA LYS A 403 1.90 6.89 34.11
C LYS A 403 2.46 7.38 32.76
N TYR A 404 1.76 7.12 31.66
CA TYR A 404 2.11 7.51 30.29
C TYR A 404 1.03 8.37 29.57
N ILE A 405 -0.16 8.57 30.16
CA ILE A 405 -1.34 9.18 29.52
C ILE A 405 -1.66 10.58 30.07
N TYR A 406 -1.23 10.95 31.29
CA TYR A 406 -1.52 12.26 31.88
C TYR A 406 -0.27 13.10 32.10
N TYR A 407 0.34 13.59 31.01
CA TYR A 407 0.91 14.94 31.02
C TYR A 407 0.18 15.77 29.98
N ASN A 408 -0.74 16.59 30.47
CA ASN A 408 -1.40 17.63 29.70
C ASN A 408 -0.34 18.58 29.16
N VAL A 409 -0.11 18.57 27.85
CA VAL A 409 0.38 19.79 27.19
C VAL A 409 -0.84 20.69 27.01
N GLN A 410 -1.21 21.38 28.09
CA GLN A 410 -1.79 22.71 27.93
C GLN A 410 -0.70 23.55 27.25
N VAL A 411 -0.67 23.54 25.90
CA VAL A 411 -0.05 24.64 25.19
C VAL A 411 -0.98 25.81 25.47
N ARG A 412 -0.58 26.63 26.45
CA ARG A 412 -1.11 27.96 26.68
C ARG A 412 -1.26 28.64 25.33
N GLY A 413 -2.48 29.04 25.01
CA GLY A 413 -2.67 30.20 24.15
C GLY A 413 -1.97 31.38 24.82
N LYS A 414 -0.86 31.79 24.24
CA LYS A 414 -0.36 33.16 24.20
C LYS A 414 0.36 33.35 22.88
#